data_AF-A0A2A4UPE7-F1
#
_entry.id   AF-A0A2A4UPE7-F1
#
_cell.length_a   1.000
_cell.length_b   1.000
_cell.length_c   1.000
_cell.angle_alpha   90.00
_cell.angle_beta   90.00
_cell.angle_gamma   90.00
#
_symmetry.space_group_name_H-M   'P 1'
#
loop_
_entity.id
_entity.type
_entity.pdbx_description
1 polymer ?
#
loop_
_entity_poly.entity_id
_entity_poly.type
_entity_poly.pdbx_seq_one_letter_code
_entity_poly.pdbx_strand_id
1 'polypeptide(L)'
;MMKFFRLEVLALLLTVVAFESQALTLTPADCTVGSCWTTDVNSQLTADSIETLVGSSVELTELYKSEVDDGDSGLFDDYLETTYSNLATDPADALIELLDGYAIDCSDCYISIKDGNQDPALYVFSLSDWLGTDDITLLDFWPDQGAISNIALWGGVDSNVYETASVPEPSTLTLFGLSLLGLGLFGRRKA
;
A
#
# COMPACT_ATOMS: atom_id res chain seq x y z
N MET A 1 -13.46 40.58 45.27
CA MET A 1 -13.76 40.82 43.84
C MET A 1 -12.46 40.68 43.06
N MET A 2 -12.41 39.78 42.07
CA MET A 2 -11.28 39.47 41.16
C MET A 2 -10.02 38.84 41.80
N LYS A 3 -9.42 37.75 41.31
CA LYS A 3 -9.67 36.83 40.17
C LYS A 3 -8.83 35.57 40.46
N PHE A 4 -9.48 34.45 40.77
CA PHE A 4 -8.87 33.12 40.66
C PHE A 4 -8.72 32.84 39.16
N PHE A 5 -7.55 33.11 38.59
CA PHE A 5 -7.31 32.92 37.15
C PHE A 5 -5.81 32.67 36.91
N ARG A 6 -5.25 31.68 37.60
CA ARG A 6 -3.83 31.28 37.46
C ARG A 6 -3.64 29.81 37.81
N LEU A 7 -4.22 28.93 37.02
CA LEU A 7 -3.88 27.52 36.85
C LEU A 7 -4.87 27.00 35.80
N GLU A 8 -4.50 26.06 34.95
CA GLU A 8 -5.32 25.50 33.85
C GLU A 8 -5.26 26.21 32.50
N VAL A 9 -4.07 26.39 31.91
CA VAL A 9 -3.91 26.42 30.43
C VAL A 9 -2.64 25.69 29.98
N LEU A 10 -2.21 24.63 30.70
CA LEU A 10 -0.99 23.90 30.31
C LEU A 10 -1.17 22.38 30.37
N ALA A 11 -2.31 21.90 29.86
CA ALA A 11 -2.54 20.49 29.60
C ALA A 11 -3.65 20.35 28.55
N LEU A 12 -3.47 20.94 27.38
CA LEU A 12 -4.37 20.71 26.25
C LEU A 12 -3.57 20.08 25.11
N LEU A 13 -3.72 18.74 25.03
CA LEU A 13 -3.62 17.87 23.86
C LEU A 13 -2.41 18.08 22.94
N LEU A 14 -1.34 17.36 23.23
CA LEU A 14 -0.45 16.83 22.18
C LEU A 14 -0.93 15.42 21.82
N THR A 15 -2.08 15.31 21.16
CA THR A 15 -2.49 14.06 20.51
C THR A 15 -1.68 13.94 19.22
N VAL A 16 -0.54 13.27 19.30
CA VAL A 16 0.17 12.78 18.12
C VAL A 16 -0.74 11.71 17.52
N VAL A 17 -1.39 12.02 16.40
CA VAL A 17 -2.05 11.01 15.59
C VAL A 17 -0.92 10.30 14.85
N ALA A 18 -0.48 9.17 15.37
CA ALA A 18 0.32 8.25 14.58
C ALA A 18 -0.64 7.67 13.53
N PHE A 19 -0.41 8.02 12.27
CA PHE A 19 -1.00 7.27 11.17
C PHE A 19 -0.18 5.98 11.10
N GLU A 20 -0.74 4.88 11.62
CA GLU A 20 -0.21 3.56 11.28
C GLU A 20 -0.44 3.40 9.77
N SER A 21 0.62 3.10 9.01
CA SER A 21 0.45 2.60 7.64
C SER A 21 -0.36 1.32 7.77
N GLN A 22 -1.54 1.31 7.16
CA GLN A 22 -2.36 0.11 7.10
C GLN A 22 -2.06 -0.55 5.78
N ALA A 23 -1.17 -1.54 5.81
CA ALA A 23 -0.92 -2.39 4.65
C ALA A 23 -2.26 -3.01 4.19
N LEU A 24 -2.60 -2.79 2.93
CA LEU A 24 -3.79 -3.39 2.33
C LEU A 24 -3.54 -4.88 2.21
N THR A 25 -4.27 -5.70 2.97
CA THR A 25 -4.14 -7.16 2.88
C THR A 25 -5.25 -7.73 2.02
N LEU A 26 -4.89 -8.50 0.99
CA LEU A 26 -5.82 -9.22 0.12
C LEU A 26 -5.55 -10.72 0.23
N THR A 27 -6.64 -11.47 0.32
CA THR A 27 -6.63 -12.94 0.36
C THR A 27 -7.71 -13.48 -0.58
N PRO A 28 -7.66 -14.74 -1.01
CA PRO A 28 -8.77 -15.36 -1.72
C PRO A 28 -10.09 -15.34 -0.94
N ALA A 29 -10.06 -15.28 0.39
CA ALA A 29 -11.26 -15.23 1.22
C ALA A 29 -12.00 -13.88 1.11
N ASP A 30 -11.30 -12.81 0.73
CA ASP A 30 -11.89 -11.50 0.46
C ASP A 30 -12.64 -11.46 -0.88
N CYS A 31 -12.44 -12.49 -1.71
CA CYS A 31 -13.10 -12.64 -2.98
C CYS A 31 -14.52 -13.19 -2.81
N THR A 32 -15.45 -12.30 -2.44
CA THR A 32 -16.87 -12.58 -2.29
C THR A 32 -17.67 -12.02 -3.47
N VAL A 33 -18.94 -12.42 -3.60
CA VAL A 33 -19.79 -11.97 -4.71
C VAL A 33 -19.89 -10.45 -4.71
N GLY A 34 -19.28 -9.82 -5.73
CA GLY A 34 -19.28 -8.37 -5.92
C GLY A 34 -18.10 -7.61 -5.31
N SER A 35 -17.15 -8.30 -4.65
CA SER A 35 -15.90 -7.66 -4.16
C SER A 35 -14.67 -7.98 -5.01
N CYS A 36 -14.78 -8.95 -5.92
CA CYS A 36 -13.70 -9.40 -6.80
C CYS A 36 -14.28 -10.03 -8.09
N TRP A 37 -13.38 -10.39 -9.00
CA TRP A 37 -13.67 -11.22 -10.17
C TRP A 37 -12.67 -12.37 -10.25
N THR A 38 -13.12 -13.48 -10.83
CA THR A 38 -12.26 -14.63 -11.11
C THR A 38 -12.47 -15.13 -12.53
N THR A 39 -11.46 -15.81 -13.07
CA THR A 39 -11.54 -16.46 -14.38
C THR A 39 -10.59 -17.65 -14.46
N ASP A 40 -10.94 -18.62 -15.30
CA ASP A 40 -10.15 -19.83 -15.57
C ASP A 40 -9.23 -19.66 -16.79
N VAL A 41 -9.11 -18.42 -17.28
CA VAL A 41 -8.24 -18.07 -18.40
C VAL A 41 -6.79 -18.11 -17.94
N ASN A 42 -6.06 -19.10 -18.45
CA ASN A 42 -4.65 -19.32 -18.12
C ASN A 42 -3.67 -18.50 -19.00
N SER A 43 -4.15 -17.85 -20.07
CA SER A 43 -3.31 -16.92 -20.86
C SER A 43 -3.07 -15.62 -20.11
N GLN A 44 -2.06 -14.84 -20.52
CA GLN A 44 -1.91 -13.47 -20.01
C GLN A 44 -3.13 -12.64 -20.42
N LEU A 45 -3.76 -11.95 -19.46
CA LEU A 45 -4.82 -11.01 -19.77
C LEU A 45 -4.24 -9.67 -20.24
N THR A 46 -4.94 -9.04 -21.18
CA THR A 46 -4.66 -7.68 -21.63
C THR A 46 -5.50 -6.68 -20.81
N ALA A 47 -5.17 -5.39 -20.88
CA ALA A 47 -5.98 -4.34 -20.28
C ALA A 47 -7.46 -4.42 -20.71
N ASP A 48 -7.74 -4.53 -22.02
CA ASP A 48 -9.11 -4.72 -22.56
C ASP A 48 -9.84 -5.94 -21.95
N SER A 49 -9.10 -7.00 -21.62
CA SER A 49 -9.67 -8.21 -21.02
C SER A 49 -10.04 -7.96 -19.56
N ILE A 50 -9.20 -7.22 -18.82
CA ILE A 50 -9.48 -6.80 -17.45
C ILE A 50 -10.66 -5.84 -17.42
N GLU A 51 -10.71 -4.83 -18.30
CA GLU A 51 -11.84 -3.91 -18.44
C GLU A 51 -13.17 -4.66 -18.62
N THR A 52 -13.17 -5.63 -19.54
CA THR A 52 -14.34 -6.46 -19.83
C THR A 52 -14.72 -7.31 -18.63
N LEU A 53 -13.74 -7.89 -17.93
CA LEU A 53 -13.96 -8.74 -16.76
C LEU A 53 -14.58 -7.96 -15.59
N VAL A 54 -14.03 -6.78 -15.29
CA VAL A 54 -14.48 -5.96 -14.16
C VAL A 54 -15.68 -5.06 -14.51
N GLY A 55 -16.01 -4.94 -15.80
CA GLY A 55 -17.07 -4.07 -16.30
C GLY A 55 -16.71 -2.58 -16.20
N SER A 56 -15.42 -2.24 -16.30
CA SER A 56 -14.94 -0.85 -16.28
C SER A 56 -15.35 -0.13 -17.56
N SER A 57 -15.70 1.15 -17.44
CA SER A 57 -15.88 2.05 -18.58
C SER A 57 -14.66 2.94 -18.85
N VAL A 58 -13.62 2.82 -18.02
CA VAL A 58 -12.35 3.54 -18.12
C VAL A 58 -11.38 2.67 -18.92
N GLU A 59 -10.66 3.29 -19.86
CA GLU A 59 -9.55 2.64 -20.56
C GLU A 59 -8.42 2.38 -19.56
N LEU A 60 -8.10 1.11 -19.35
CA LEU A 60 -7.07 0.65 -18.42
C LEU A 60 -5.74 0.48 -19.16
N THR A 61 -4.67 0.59 -18.41
CA THR A 61 -3.31 0.29 -18.83
C THR A 61 -2.60 -0.52 -17.75
N GLU A 62 -1.55 -1.25 -18.12
CA GLU A 62 -0.71 -1.99 -17.18
C GLU A 62 0.24 -0.99 -16.50
N LEU A 63 -0.05 -0.67 -15.25
CA LEU A 63 0.76 0.26 -14.46
C LEU A 63 2.02 -0.42 -13.96
N TYR A 64 1.88 -1.64 -13.47
CA TYR A 64 2.98 -2.41 -12.93
C TYR A 64 2.68 -3.89 -13.08
N LYS A 65 3.72 -4.68 -13.30
CA LYS A 65 3.64 -6.11 -13.42
C LYS A 65 4.90 -6.74 -12.88
N SER A 66 4.72 -7.69 -11.96
CA SER A 66 5.81 -8.50 -11.43
C SER A 66 5.60 -9.95 -11.84
N GLU A 67 6.66 -10.57 -12.33
CA GLU A 67 6.73 -12.00 -12.66
C GLU A 67 7.73 -12.67 -11.71
N VAL A 68 7.39 -13.84 -11.15
CA VAL A 68 8.26 -14.54 -10.19
C VAL A 68 9.67 -14.80 -10.73
N ASP A 69 9.80 -15.05 -12.04
CA ASP A 69 11.06 -15.44 -12.69
C ASP A 69 11.57 -14.48 -13.78
N ASP A 70 10.84 -13.40 -14.10
CA ASP A 70 11.17 -12.48 -15.22
C ASP A 70 11.30 -11.01 -14.78
N GLY A 71 11.12 -10.74 -13.48
CA GLY A 71 11.28 -9.42 -12.89
C GLY A 71 10.07 -8.51 -13.08
N ASP A 72 10.29 -7.23 -12.81
CA ASP A 72 9.25 -6.21 -12.80
C ASP A 72 9.25 -5.39 -14.09
N SER A 73 8.06 -4.95 -14.51
CA SER A 73 7.84 -4.17 -15.73
C SER A 73 6.59 -3.31 -15.59
N GLY A 74 6.41 -2.35 -16.49
CA GLY A 74 5.23 -1.47 -16.53
C GLY A 74 5.62 -0.01 -16.53
N LEU A 75 4.65 0.87 -16.32
CA LEU A 75 4.89 2.31 -16.21
C LEU A 75 5.52 2.70 -14.87
N PHE A 76 5.25 1.92 -13.82
CA PHE A 76 5.61 2.20 -12.43
C PHE A 76 6.61 1.19 -11.84
N ASP A 77 7.34 0.45 -12.68
CA ASP A 77 8.37 -0.52 -12.26
C ASP A 77 9.50 0.12 -11.44
N ASP A 78 9.83 1.38 -11.71
CA ASP A 78 10.82 2.15 -10.93
C ASP A 78 10.32 2.60 -9.53
N TYR A 79 9.03 2.43 -9.21
CA TYR A 79 8.42 2.93 -7.96
C TYR A 79 7.85 1.84 -7.07
N LEU A 80 7.70 0.62 -7.59
CA LEU A 80 7.11 -0.52 -6.90
C LEU A 80 8.10 -1.68 -6.93
N GLU A 81 8.15 -2.44 -5.84
CA GLU A 81 8.93 -3.68 -5.76
C GLU A 81 8.04 -4.80 -5.22
N THR A 82 8.14 -5.99 -5.80
CA THR A 82 7.39 -7.16 -5.33
C THR A 82 8.32 -8.21 -4.75
N THR A 83 8.05 -8.61 -3.51
CA THR A 83 8.71 -9.75 -2.86
C THR A 83 7.73 -10.92 -2.73
N TYR A 84 8.01 -12.02 -3.44
CA TYR A 84 7.27 -13.28 -3.30
C TYR A 84 7.75 -14.08 -2.09
N SER A 85 6.82 -14.73 -1.40
CA SER A 85 7.13 -15.55 -0.21
C SER A 85 6.29 -16.82 -0.11
N ASN A 86 6.69 -17.68 0.85
CA ASN A 86 6.39 -19.12 0.92
C ASN A 86 7.09 -19.97 -0.17
N LEU A 87 7.31 -21.27 0.13
CA LEU A 87 8.39 -22.15 -0.38
C LEU A 87 8.90 -21.83 -1.80
N ALA A 88 10.23 -21.75 -1.93
CA ALA A 88 11.02 -21.17 -3.02
C ALA A 88 10.74 -21.59 -4.49
N THR A 89 9.72 -22.42 -4.77
CA THR A 89 9.26 -22.76 -6.12
C THR A 89 7.77 -22.49 -6.36
N ASP A 90 6.98 -22.29 -5.31
CA ASP A 90 5.53 -22.15 -5.37
C ASP A 90 5.06 -21.07 -4.37
N PRO A 91 5.25 -19.76 -4.67
CA PRO A 91 4.86 -18.69 -3.76
C PRO A 91 3.33 -18.59 -3.65
N ALA A 92 2.81 -18.57 -2.43
CA ALA A 92 1.39 -18.32 -2.14
C ALA A 92 1.14 -16.90 -1.61
N ASP A 93 2.22 -16.20 -1.26
CA ASP A 93 2.18 -14.88 -0.66
C ASP A 93 3.07 -13.93 -1.46
N ALA A 94 2.74 -12.64 -1.43
CA ALA A 94 3.59 -11.59 -1.97
C ALA A 94 3.37 -10.27 -1.23
N LEU A 95 4.41 -9.44 -1.20
CA LEU A 95 4.34 -8.07 -0.72
C LEU A 95 4.70 -7.14 -1.88
N ILE A 96 3.81 -6.22 -2.22
CA ILE A 96 4.06 -5.14 -3.17
C ILE A 96 4.31 -3.88 -2.35
N GLU A 97 5.55 -3.40 -2.39
CA GLU A 97 6.02 -2.22 -1.65
C GLU A 97 6.07 -1.02 -2.57
N LEU A 98 5.59 0.12 -2.07
CA LEU A 98 5.82 1.40 -2.73
C LEU A 98 7.12 2.01 -2.21
N LEU A 99 8.04 2.31 -3.11
CA LEU A 99 9.31 2.92 -2.72
C LEU A 99 9.07 4.29 -2.07
N ASP A 100 9.83 4.56 -1.01
CA ASP A 100 9.67 5.74 -0.16
C ASP A 100 9.60 7.05 -0.95
N GLY A 101 8.68 7.93 -0.55
CA GLY A 101 8.57 9.29 -1.11
C GLY A 101 7.66 9.41 -2.32
N TYR A 102 6.95 8.35 -2.70
CA TYR A 102 5.99 8.35 -3.80
C TYR A 102 4.58 8.02 -3.33
N ALA A 103 3.60 8.30 -4.19
CA ALA A 103 2.21 7.90 -4.07
C ALA A 103 1.61 7.72 -5.46
N ILE A 104 0.70 6.77 -5.59
CA ILE A 104 0.00 6.46 -6.85
C ILE A 104 -1.43 7.02 -6.77
N ASP A 105 -1.87 7.73 -7.81
CA ASP A 105 -3.28 8.07 -7.95
C ASP A 105 -4.05 6.86 -8.49
N CYS A 106 -4.88 6.25 -7.63
CA CYS A 106 -5.59 5.01 -7.90
C CYS A 106 -7.12 5.15 -7.81
N SER A 107 -7.70 6.19 -8.42
CA SER A 107 -9.16 6.35 -8.45
C SER A 107 -9.90 5.17 -9.09
N ASP A 108 -9.28 4.56 -10.11
CA ASP A 108 -9.82 3.44 -10.88
C ASP A 108 -8.73 2.39 -11.09
N CYS A 109 -8.33 1.73 -10.01
CA CYS A 109 -7.30 0.71 -10.01
C CYS A 109 -7.81 -0.69 -9.69
N TYR A 110 -7.12 -1.67 -10.25
CA TYR A 110 -7.36 -3.08 -10.04
C TYR A 110 -6.03 -3.82 -9.90
N ILE A 111 -6.00 -4.87 -9.09
CA ILE A 111 -4.88 -5.79 -9.01
C ILE A 111 -5.33 -7.16 -9.47
N SER A 112 -4.58 -7.77 -10.37
CA SER A 112 -4.76 -9.17 -10.77
C SER A 112 -3.65 -10.03 -10.20
N ILE A 113 -4.04 -11.16 -9.58
CA ILE A 113 -3.14 -12.18 -9.05
C ILE A 113 -3.42 -13.44 -9.84
N LYS A 114 -2.39 -14.01 -10.47
CA LYS A 114 -2.53 -15.14 -11.38
C LYS A 114 -1.72 -16.34 -10.93
N ASP A 115 -2.27 -17.51 -11.21
CA ASP A 115 -1.58 -18.79 -11.22
C ASP A 115 -1.48 -19.35 -12.66
N GLY A 116 -0.51 -20.24 -12.91
CA GLY A 116 -0.26 -20.82 -14.23
C GLY A 116 -1.25 -21.89 -14.71
N ASN A 117 -1.97 -22.59 -13.80
CA ASN A 117 -2.89 -23.69 -14.08
C ASN A 117 -3.82 -24.11 -12.90
N GLN A 118 -4.50 -23.18 -12.23
CA GLN A 118 -5.50 -23.47 -11.18
C GLN A 118 -6.94 -23.05 -11.55
N ASP A 119 -7.90 -23.42 -10.70
CA ASP A 119 -9.31 -23.01 -10.76
C ASP A 119 -9.69 -22.33 -9.42
N PRO A 120 -9.91 -20.99 -9.38
CA PRO A 120 -9.74 -20.08 -10.51
C PRO A 120 -8.26 -19.89 -10.88
N ALA A 121 -7.98 -19.57 -12.13
CA ALA A 121 -6.61 -19.29 -12.60
C ALA A 121 -6.15 -17.88 -12.24
N LEU A 122 -7.10 -16.97 -12.00
CA LEU A 122 -6.84 -15.56 -11.76
C LEU A 122 -7.89 -14.94 -10.85
N TYR A 123 -7.42 -14.10 -9.93
CA TYR A 123 -8.22 -13.22 -9.09
C TYR A 123 -8.00 -11.77 -9.54
N VAL A 124 -9.06 -10.97 -9.58
CA VAL A 124 -8.98 -9.50 -9.73
C VAL A 124 -9.70 -8.84 -8.57
N PHE A 125 -9.03 -7.90 -7.89
CA PHE A 125 -9.61 -7.08 -6.84
C PHE A 125 -9.63 -5.62 -7.28
N SER A 126 -10.66 -4.88 -6.85
CA SER A 126 -10.64 -3.43 -6.94
C SER A 126 -9.73 -2.85 -5.86
N LEU A 127 -8.95 -1.84 -6.24
CA LEU A 127 -8.13 -1.05 -5.33
C LEU A 127 -8.70 0.36 -5.15
N SER A 128 -10.01 0.55 -5.36
CA SER A 128 -10.67 1.85 -5.21
C SER A 128 -10.58 2.45 -3.80
N ASP A 129 -10.39 1.61 -2.79
CA ASP A 129 -10.17 2.05 -1.39
C ASP A 129 -8.68 2.22 -1.05
N TRP A 130 -7.77 1.87 -1.96
CA TRP A 130 -6.33 2.04 -1.75
C TRP A 130 -5.91 3.48 -2.01
N LEU A 131 -5.24 4.07 -1.03
CA LEU A 131 -4.79 5.46 -1.11
C LEU A 131 -3.49 5.64 -1.91
N GLY A 132 -2.93 4.54 -2.45
CA GLY A 132 -1.72 4.56 -3.25
C GLY A 132 -0.45 4.88 -2.47
N THR A 133 -0.47 4.77 -1.15
CA THR A 133 0.66 5.06 -0.25
C THR A 133 1.05 3.90 0.65
N ASP A 134 0.15 2.94 0.86
CA ASP A 134 0.37 1.79 1.73
C ASP A 134 0.79 0.58 0.89
N ASP A 135 1.59 -0.31 1.47
CA ASP A 135 1.96 -1.56 0.83
C ASP A 135 0.74 -2.47 0.63
N ILE A 136 0.80 -3.34 -0.38
CA ILE A 136 -0.22 -4.34 -0.65
C ILE A 136 0.35 -5.71 -0.29
N THR A 137 -0.24 -6.36 0.72
CA THR A 137 0.10 -7.70 1.15
C THR A 137 -0.88 -8.70 0.56
N LEU A 138 -0.39 -9.72 -0.13
CA LEU A 138 -1.15 -10.84 -0.68
C LEU A 138 -0.85 -12.09 0.14
N LEU A 139 -1.88 -12.74 0.68
CA LEU A 139 -1.72 -13.92 1.53
C LEU A 139 -2.58 -15.10 1.10
N ASP A 140 -2.03 -16.30 1.26
CA ASP A 140 -2.73 -17.58 1.13
C ASP A 140 -3.41 -17.79 -0.24
N PHE A 141 -2.78 -17.35 -1.32
CA PHE A 141 -3.26 -17.64 -2.68
C PHE A 141 -2.93 -19.08 -3.09
N TRP A 142 -3.97 -19.86 -3.40
CA TRP A 142 -3.88 -21.29 -3.75
C TRP A 142 -3.10 -22.15 -2.72
N PRO A 143 -3.52 -22.16 -1.44
CA PRO A 143 -2.70 -22.70 -0.35
C PRO A 143 -2.52 -24.23 -0.39
N ASP A 144 -3.42 -24.95 -1.07
CA ASP A 144 -3.38 -26.41 -1.18
C ASP A 144 -2.68 -26.90 -2.46
N GLN A 145 -2.80 -26.13 -3.56
CA GLN A 145 -2.27 -26.49 -4.87
C GLN A 145 -2.24 -25.26 -5.78
N GLY A 146 -1.05 -24.83 -6.19
CA GLY A 146 -0.85 -23.65 -7.03
C GLY A 146 0.26 -22.75 -6.48
N ALA A 147 0.55 -21.71 -7.23
CA ALA A 147 1.50 -20.67 -6.92
C ALA A 147 1.17 -19.41 -7.71
N ILE A 148 1.36 -18.25 -7.09
CA ILE A 148 1.37 -16.98 -7.78
C ILE A 148 2.46 -17.06 -8.86
N SER A 149 2.09 -16.90 -10.12
CA SER A 149 3.03 -16.80 -11.24
C SER A 149 3.31 -15.34 -11.59
N ASN A 150 2.29 -14.49 -11.51
CA ASN A 150 2.44 -13.06 -11.71
C ASN A 150 1.38 -12.23 -10.99
N ILE A 151 1.73 -10.97 -10.77
CA ILE A 151 0.87 -9.93 -10.21
C ILE A 151 0.91 -8.76 -11.19
N ALA A 152 -0.24 -8.16 -11.47
CA ALA A 152 -0.31 -6.94 -12.27
C ALA A 152 -1.27 -5.92 -11.66
N LEU A 153 -0.83 -4.66 -11.63
CA LEU A 153 -1.60 -3.49 -11.30
C LEU A 153 -2.10 -2.84 -12.59
N TRP A 154 -3.40 -2.64 -12.65
CA TRP A 154 -4.11 -1.99 -13.75
C TRP A 154 -4.71 -0.69 -13.24
N GLY A 155 -4.64 0.36 -14.04
CA GLY A 155 -5.31 1.60 -13.72
C GLY A 155 -5.67 2.39 -14.96
N GLY A 156 -6.48 3.42 -14.80
CA GLY A 156 -6.84 4.30 -15.91
C GLY A 156 -5.61 4.87 -16.61
N VAL A 157 -5.71 5.16 -17.91
CA VAL A 157 -4.62 5.78 -18.70
C VAL A 157 -4.09 7.10 -18.14
N ASP A 158 -4.87 7.76 -17.28
CA ASP A 158 -4.52 9.01 -16.58
C ASP A 158 -3.91 8.77 -15.18
N SER A 159 -3.66 7.52 -14.78
CA SER A 159 -3.01 7.20 -13.50
C SER A 159 -1.58 7.74 -13.49
N ASN A 160 -1.17 8.31 -12.35
CA ASN A 160 0.13 8.96 -12.22
C ASN A 160 0.78 8.64 -10.87
N VAL A 161 2.11 8.70 -10.85
CA VAL A 161 2.91 8.73 -9.63
C VAL A 161 3.22 10.18 -9.28
N TYR A 162 3.09 10.55 -8.01
CA TYR A 162 3.49 11.85 -7.51
C TYR A 162 4.40 11.71 -6.29
N GLU A 163 5.36 12.61 -6.18
CA GLU A 163 6.22 12.67 -5.00
C GLU A 163 5.40 13.15 -3.80
N THR A 164 5.46 12.41 -2.70
CA THR A 164 4.90 12.86 -1.43
C THR A 164 5.87 13.86 -0.81
N ALA A 165 5.33 14.99 -0.36
CA ALA A 165 6.16 15.98 0.31
C ALA A 165 6.78 15.34 1.55
N SER A 166 8.11 15.23 1.61
CA SER A 166 8.82 14.81 2.81
C SER A 166 8.41 15.75 3.95
N VAL A 167 7.66 15.21 4.92
CA VAL A 167 7.22 15.99 6.07
C VAL A 167 8.49 16.40 6.81
N PRO A 168 8.77 17.71 6.98
CA PRO A 168 9.94 18.15 7.71
C PRO A 168 9.93 17.48 9.08
N GLU A 169 11.04 16.85 9.46
CA GLU A 169 11.17 16.16 10.74
C GLU A 169 10.52 17.00 11.83
N PRO A 170 9.60 16.43 12.63
CA PRO A 170 8.82 17.24 13.53
C PRO A 170 9.80 17.97 14.46
N SER A 171 9.64 19.30 14.51
CA SER A 171 10.40 20.19 15.38
C SER A 171 10.27 19.84 16.87
N THR A 172 9.49 18.80 17.21
CA THR A 172 9.48 18.09 18.48
C THR A 172 10.86 17.55 18.88
N LEU A 173 11.71 17.08 17.96
CA LEU A 173 13.09 16.69 18.29
C LEU A 173 13.93 17.90 18.69
N THR A 174 13.76 19.01 17.97
CA THR A 174 14.38 20.29 18.33
C THR A 174 13.86 20.80 19.68
N LEU A 175 12.55 20.71 19.93
CA LEU A 175 11.90 21.07 21.20
C LEU A 175 12.34 20.16 22.34
N PHE A 176 12.53 18.87 22.09
CA PHE A 176 13.05 17.91 23.06
C PHE A 176 14.51 18.25 23.41
N GLY A 177 15.34 18.50 22.40
CA GLY A 177 16.71 19.01 22.59
C GLY A 177 16.75 20.32 23.39
N LEU A 178 15.90 21.28 23.04
CA LEU A 178 15.81 22.57 23.74
C LEU A 178 15.26 22.44 25.17
N SER A 179 14.33 21.51 25.42
CA SER A 179 13.77 21.28 26.76
C SER A 179 14.80 20.64 27.70
N LEU A 180 15.60 19.69 27.20
CA LEU A 180 16.72 19.11 27.94
C LEU A 180 17.80 20.16 28.25
N LEU A 181 18.14 21.01 27.28
CA LEU A 181 19.06 22.12 27.49
C LEU A 181 18.53 23.12 28.54
N GLY A 182 17.23 23.43 28.50
CA GLY A 182 16.57 24.27 29.50
C GLY A 182 16.70 23.70 30.91
N LEU A 183 16.35 22.42 31.10
CA LEU A 183 16.41 21.75 32.41
C LEU A 183 17.84 21.69 32.98
N GLY A 184 18.84 21.47 32.13
CA GLY A 184 20.25 21.47 32.53
C GLY A 184 20.75 22.83 33.05
N LEU A 185 20.23 23.94 32.53
CA LEU A 185 20.57 25.29 32.98
C LEU A 185 19.86 25.68 34.29
N PHE A 186 18.64 25.18 34.53
CA PHE A 186 17.89 25.43 35.77
C PHE A 186 18.39 24.58 36.96
N GLY A 187 18.91 23.38 36.72
CA GLY A 187 19.47 22.50 37.76
C GLY A 187 20.75 23.02 38.43
N ARG A 188 21.48 23.95 37.80
CA ARG A 188 22.75 24.49 38.32
C ARG A 188 22.62 25.61 39.37
N ARG A 189 21.39 26.02 39.74
CA ARG A 189 21.17 27.09 40.73
C ARG A 189 21.10 26.63 42.20
N LYS A 190 21.52 25.41 42.52
CA LYS A 190 21.83 25.00 43.89
C LYS A 190 23.14 24.22 43.94
N ALA A 191 24.23 24.96 44.02
CA ALA A 191 25.47 24.62 44.71
C ALA A 191 26.02 25.92 45.31
#